data_AF-A0A8C6RU59-F1
#
_entry.id   AF-A0A8C6RU59-F1
#
_cell.length_a   1.000
_cell.length_b   1.000
_cell.length_c   1.000
_cell.angle_alpha   90.00
_cell.angle_beta   90.00
_cell.angle_gamma   90.00
#
_symmetry.space_group_name_H-M   'P 1'
#
loop_
_entity.id
_entity.type
_entity.pdbx_description
1 polymer ?
#
loop_
_entity_poly.entity_id
_entity_poly.type
_entity_poly.pdbx_seq_one_letter_code
_entity_poly.pdbx_strand_id
1 'polypeptide(L)'
;EDLSKVSPPEVTVFEPSEAEIAEKVKATLVCLARGFYPDHVELSWWVNGKEVHSGVSTDTQPYKESNNITYCLSSRLRVSASFWHNPRNHFRCQVQFYGLSEDEVWTQSSPKPVSQNVSAEAWGRAGEWVSYQQGVLSATILYEILLGKAILYAVLVSALVLKAMVRRPRFDFQYPCGG
;
A
#
# COMPACT_ATOMS: atom_id res chain seq x y z
N GLU A 1 -39.18 -19.30 3.99
CA GLU A 1 -38.67 -17.92 4.11
C GLU A 1 -39.49 -17.01 3.20
N ASP A 2 -39.52 -15.70 3.45
CA ASP A 2 -40.27 -14.76 2.61
C ASP A 2 -39.48 -14.45 1.34
N LEU A 3 -39.77 -15.19 0.27
CA LEU A 3 -39.08 -15.08 -1.02
C LEU A 3 -39.19 -13.68 -1.63
N SER A 4 -40.14 -12.84 -1.21
CA SER A 4 -40.30 -11.47 -1.73
C SER A 4 -39.21 -10.49 -1.27
N LYS A 5 -38.37 -10.91 -0.32
CA LYS A 5 -37.30 -10.09 0.29
C LYS A 5 -35.90 -10.45 -0.17
N VAL A 6 -35.75 -11.45 -1.05
CA VAL A 6 -34.44 -11.86 -1.56
C VAL A 6 -33.77 -10.67 -2.25
N SER A 7 -32.53 -10.37 -1.87
CA SER A 7 -31.76 -9.27 -2.43
C SER A 7 -30.30 -9.69 -2.62
N PRO A 8 -29.70 -9.40 -3.79
CA PRO A 8 -28.30 -9.72 -4.03
C PRO A 8 -27.37 -8.73 -3.31
N PRO A 9 -26.11 -9.12 -3.05
CA PRO A 9 -25.15 -8.25 -2.38
C PRO A 9 -24.66 -7.13 -3.30
N GLU A 10 -24.44 -5.96 -2.71
CA GLU A 10 -23.54 -4.95 -3.26
C GLU A 10 -22.13 -5.24 -2.74
N VAL A 11 -21.18 -5.42 -3.66
CA VAL A 11 -19.79 -5.77 -3.33
C VAL A 11 -18.89 -4.58 -3.60
N THR A 12 -18.07 -4.22 -2.62
CA THR A 12 -17.09 -3.13 -2.72
C THR A 12 -15.72 -3.61 -2.23
N VAL A 13 -14.66 -3.19 -2.92
CA VAL A 13 -13.26 -3.42 -2.50
C VAL A 13 -12.66 -2.08 -2.11
N PHE A 14 -12.19 -1.99 -0.87
CA PHE A 14 -11.44 -0.86 -0.35
C PHE A 14 -9.96 -1.16 -0.46
N GLU A 15 -9.24 -0.20 -1.02
CA GLU A 15 -7.80 -0.25 -1.14
C GLU A 15 -7.10 -0.08 0.24
N PRO A 16 -5.84 -0.54 0.37
CA PRO A 16 -5.07 -0.38 1.59
C PRO A 16 -4.82 1.09 1.94
N SER A 17 -4.62 1.39 3.22
CA SER A 17 -4.22 2.73 3.63
C SER A 17 -2.71 2.94 3.44
N GLU A 18 -2.32 4.13 2.96
CA GLU A 18 -0.91 4.49 2.82
C GLU A 18 -0.16 4.46 4.16
N ALA A 19 -0.86 4.75 5.27
CA ALA A 19 -0.31 4.64 6.62
C ALA A 19 0.09 3.19 6.97
N GLU A 20 -0.74 2.20 6.62
CA GLU A 20 -0.38 0.79 6.85
C GLU A 20 0.86 0.39 6.04
N ILE A 21 0.89 0.81 4.77
CA ILE A 21 1.99 0.52 3.84
C ILE A 21 3.30 1.12 4.38
N ALA A 22 3.28 2.38 4.80
CA ALA A 22 4.46 3.08 5.32
C ALA A 22 4.97 2.51 6.64
N GLU A 23 4.08 2.20 7.59
CA GLU A 23 4.46 1.76 8.94
C GLU A 23 4.78 0.27 9.03
N LYS A 24 3.99 -0.56 8.32
CA LYS A 24 4.01 -2.02 8.50
C LYS A 24 4.59 -2.75 7.28
N VAL A 25 4.84 -2.06 6.17
CA VAL A 25 5.32 -2.64 4.91
C VAL A 25 4.39 -3.78 4.42
N LYS A 26 3.09 -3.62 4.70
CA LYS A 26 2.00 -4.53 4.36
C LYS A 26 0.83 -3.72 3.80
N ALA A 27 0.04 -4.37 2.97
CA ALA A 27 -1.13 -3.80 2.34
C ALA A 27 -2.33 -4.72 2.58
N THR A 28 -3.35 -4.24 3.28
CA THR A 28 -4.58 -4.98 3.54
C THR A 28 -5.73 -4.40 2.72
N LEU A 29 -6.21 -5.17 1.74
CA LEU A 29 -7.44 -4.87 1.04
C LEU A 29 -8.63 -5.35 1.88
N VAL A 30 -9.74 -4.63 1.82
CA VAL A 30 -10.98 -5.02 2.50
C VAL A 30 -12.09 -5.15 1.48
N CYS A 31 -12.78 -6.28 1.48
CA CYS A 31 -14.00 -6.48 0.71
C CYS A 31 -15.21 -6.42 1.65
N LEU A 32 -16.23 -5.68 1.24
CA LEU A 32 -17.51 -5.59 1.94
C LEU A 32 -18.62 -6.01 0.99
N ALA A 33 -19.33 -7.08 1.34
CA ALA A 33 -20.60 -7.47 0.76
C ALA A 33 -21.71 -6.96 1.70
N ARG A 34 -22.67 -6.20 1.18
CA ARG A 34 -23.76 -5.61 1.99
C ARG A 34 -25.11 -5.68 1.30
N GLY A 35 -26.19 -5.48 2.05
CA GLY A 35 -27.54 -5.38 1.50
C GLY A 35 -28.14 -6.69 1.00
N PHE A 36 -27.54 -7.85 1.29
CA PHE A 36 -28.03 -9.13 0.81
C PHE A 36 -28.99 -9.82 1.80
N TYR A 37 -29.91 -10.60 1.24
CA TYR A 37 -30.81 -11.48 1.98
C TYR A 37 -31.23 -12.65 1.08
N PRO A 38 -31.29 -13.90 1.56
CA PRO A 38 -30.88 -14.39 2.89
C PRO A 38 -29.35 -14.33 3.09
N ASP A 39 -28.83 -14.88 4.21
CA ASP A 39 -27.40 -14.84 4.56
C ASP A 39 -26.52 -15.89 3.83
N HIS A 40 -27.06 -16.53 2.79
CA HIS A 40 -26.38 -17.55 2.00
C HIS A 40 -25.42 -16.91 0.97
N VAL A 41 -24.19 -16.64 1.40
CA VAL A 41 -23.11 -16.13 0.54
C VAL A 41 -21.79 -16.84 0.82
N GLU A 42 -20.97 -16.97 -0.22
CA GLU A 42 -19.57 -17.40 -0.10
C GLU A 42 -18.65 -16.35 -0.72
N LEU A 43 -17.66 -15.90 0.05
CA LEU A 43 -16.71 -14.86 -0.37
C LEU A 43 -15.34 -15.47 -0.64
N SER A 44 -14.82 -15.24 -1.84
CA SER A 44 -13.48 -15.68 -2.27
C SER A 44 -12.66 -14.51 -2.82
N TRP A 45 -11.34 -14.61 -2.66
CA TRP A 45 -10.38 -13.65 -3.23
C TRP A 45 -9.66 -14.26 -4.42
N TRP A 46 -9.54 -13.49 -5.48
CA TRP A 46 -8.84 -13.86 -6.70
C TRP A 46 -7.76 -12.83 -6.99
N VAL A 47 -6.55 -13.29 -7.25
CA VAL A 47 -5.40 -12.46 -7.60
C VAL A 47 -4.86 -12.94 -8.93
N ASN A 48 -4.81 -12.05 -9.93
CA ASN A 48 -4.35 -12.36 -11.28
C ASN A 48 -5.05 -13.59 -11.88
N GLY A 49 -6.36 -13.72 -11.65
CA GLY A 49 -7.18 -14.82 -12.16
C GLY A 49 -7.08 -16.14 -11.38
N LYS A 50 -6.35 -16.19 -10.26
CA LYS A 50 -6.24 -17.38 -9.41
C LYS A 50 -6.81 -17.12 -8.01
N GLU A 51 -7.61 -18.06 -7.50
CA GLU A 51 -8.11 -18.00 -6.13
C GLU A 51 -6.95 -18.10 -5.11
N VAL A 52 -7.04 -17.29 -4.05
CA VAL A 52 -6.04 -17.25 -2.98
C VAL A 52 -6.69 -17.44 -1.61
N HIS A 53 -6.02 -18.21 -0.76
CA HIS A 53 -6.43 -18.40 0.66
C HIS A 53 -5.38 -17.85 1.63
N SER A 54 -4.13 -17.70 1.18
CA SER A 54 -3.05 -17.17 2.02
C SER A 54 -3.26 -15.69 2.31
N GLY A 55 -3.26 -15.31 3.59
CA GLY A 55 -3.45 -13.92 4.02
C GLY A 55 -4.91 -13.44 3.95
N VAL A 56 -5.85 -14.35 3.68
CA VAL A 56 -7.30 -14.08 3.71
C VAL A 56 -7.84 -14.29 5.11
N SER A 57 -8.66 -13.35 5.57
CA SER A 57 -9.45 -13.46 6.79
C SER A 57 -10.86 -12.96 6.52
N THR A 58 -11.81 -13.88 6.46
CA THR A 58 -13.24 -13.61 6.26
C THR A 58 -13.96 -13.76 7.59
N ASP A 59 -14.90 -12.86 7.89
CA ASP A 59 -15.72 -12.98 9.09
C ASP A 59 -16.49 -14.30 9.06
N THR A 60 -16.63 -14.98 10.21
CA THR A 60 -17.17 -16.35 10.25
C THR A 60 -18.65 -16.44 9.89
N GLN A 61 -19.41 -15.37 10.12
CA GLN A 61 -20.85 -15.29 9.88
C GLN A 61 -21.23 -13.88 9.41
N PRO A 62 -22.19 -13.76 8.48
CA PRO A 62 -22.79 -12.47 8.16
C PRO A 62 -23.48 -11.85 9.37
N TYR A 63 -23.36 -10.53 9.55
CA TYR A 63 -24.07 -9.80 10.60
C TYR A 63 -25.22 -9.00 10.00
N LYS A 64 -26.29 -8.79 10.78
CA LYS A 64 -27.44 -7.98 10.35
C LYS A 64 -27.10 -6.50 10.31
N GLU A 65 -27.57 -5.83 9.28
CA GLU A 65 -27.51 -4.37 9.20
C GLU A 65 -28.46 -3.69 10.18
N SER A 66 -28.31 -2.37 10.35
CA SER A 66 -29.15 -1.56 11.23
C SER A 66 -30.64 -1.59 10.86
N ASN A 67 -30.97 -1.88 9.59
CA ASN A 67 -32.34 -2.08 9.14
C ASN A 67 -32.96 -3.41 9.63
N ASN A 68 -32.17 -4.31 10.23
CA ASN A 68 -32.53 -5.65 10.69
C ASN A 68 -33.14 -6.59 9.63
N ILE A 69 -33.04 -6.24 8.35
CA ILE A 69 -33.60 -6.98 7.22
C ILE A 69 -32.48 -7.64 6.41
N THR A 70 -31.43 -6.88 6.09
CA THR A 70 -30.32 -7.35 5.25
C THR A 70 -29.07 -7.69 6.07
N TYR A 71 -28.17 -8.41 5.43
CA TYR A 71 -26.91 -8.85 6.01
C TYR A 71 -25.72 -8.15 5.36
N CYS A 72 -24.62 -8.14 6.12
CA CYS A 72 -23.29 -7.72 5.71
C CYS A 72 -22.28 -8.82 5.99
N LEU A 73 -21.25 -8.92 5.16
CA LEU A 73 -20.10 -9.79 5.36
C LEU A 73 -18.82 -9.06 4.93
N SER A 74 -17.78 -9.09 5.77
CA SER A 74 -16.49 -8.50 5.45
C SER A 74 -15.39 -9.55 5.33
N SER A 75 -14.43 -9.29 4.43
CA SER A 75 -13.23 -10.09 4.27
C SER A 75 -12.02 -9.21 4.04
N ARG A 76 -10.85 -9.67 4.46
CA ARG A 76 -9.59 -8.93 4.40
C ARG A 76 -8.55 -9.79 3.71
N LEU A 77 -7.84 -9.22 2.73
CA LEU A 77 -6.71 -9.85 2.06
C LEU A 77 -5.46 -9.04 2.34
N ARG A 78 -4.50 -9.65 3.03
CA ARG A 78 -3.22 -9.01 3.39
C ARG A 78 -2.08 -9.51 2.50
N VAL A 79 -1.43 -8.58 1.81
CA VAL A 79 -0.27 -8.82 0.94
C VAL A 79 0.93 -7.97 1.35
N SER A 80 2.09 -8.17 0.71
CA SER A 80 3.23 -7.27 0.90
C SER A 80 2.99 -5.94 0.18
N ALA A 81 3.54 -4.85 0.73
CA ALA A 81 3.50 -3.54 0.08
C ALA A 81 4.09 -3.58 -1.35
N SER A 82 5.20 -4.30 -1.55
CA SER A 82 5.81 -4.49 -2.87
C SER A 82 4.90 -5.17 -3.89
N PHE A 83 4.05 -6.10 -3.44
CA PHE A 83 3.11 -6.81 -4.31
C PHE A 83 1.91 -5.91 -4.65
N TRP A 84 1.38 -5.16 -3.68
CA TRP A 84 0.38 -4.12 -3.94
C TRP A 84 0.91 -3.05 -4.91
N HIS A 85 2.19 -2.70 -4.80
CA HIS A 85 2.79 -1.62 -5.60
C HIS A 85 3.10 -1.97 -7.07
N ASN A 86 2.75 -3.17 -7.50
CA ASN A 86 2.84 -3.56 -8.89
C ASN A 86 1.48 -3.32 -9.58
N PRO A 87 1.37 -2.33 -10.49
CA PRO A 87 0.10 -1.99 -11.14
C PRO A 87 -0.43 -3.07 -12.09
N ARG A 88 0.38 -4.11 -12.37
CA ARG A 88 -0.07 -5.28 -13.13
C ARG A 88 -0.86 -6.27 -12.29
N ASN A 89 -0.79 -6.17 -10.96
CA ASN A 89 -1.52 -7.06 -10.09
C ASN A 89 -3.00 -6.64 -10.03
N HIS A 90 -3.86 -7.59 -10.34
CA HIS A 90 -5.31 -7.45 -10.31
C HIS A 90 -5.87 -8.23 -9.14
N PHE A 91 -6.68 -7.57 -8.32
CA PHE A 91 -7.34 -8.14 -7.15
C PHE A 91 -8.84 -8.11 -7.38
N ARG A 92 -9.51 -9.23 -7.13
CA ARG A 92 -10.95 -9.37 -7.30
C ARG A 92 -11.53 -10.08 -6.10
N CYS A 93 -12.50 -9.44 -5.46
CA CYS A 93 -13.37 -10.07 -4.48
C CYS A 93 -14.59 -10.61 -5.21
N GLN A 94 -14.86 -11.91 -5.06
CA GLN A 94 -16.05 -12.56 -5.61
C GLN A 94 -16.95 -13.04 -4.48
N VAL A 95 -18.23 -12.74 -4.61
CA VAL A 95 -19.28 -13.20 -3.72
C VAL A 95 -20.24 -14.05 -4.54
N GLN A 96 -20.26 -15.34 -4.23
CA GLN A 96 -21.27 -16.27 -4.73
C GLN A 96 -22.52 -16.08 -3.88
N PHE A 97 -23.57 -15.52 -4.48
CA PHE A 97 -24.88 -15.34 -3.85
C PHE A 97 -25.80 -16.49 -4.23
N TYR A 98 -26.40 -17.13 -3.23
CA TYR A 98 -27.37 -18.21 -3.41
C TYR A 98 -28.79 -17.63 -3.26
N GLY A 99 -29.28 -17.07 -4.36
CA GLY A 99 -30.61 -16.50 -4.49
C GLY A 99 -31.64 -17.51 -4.97
N LEU A 100 -32.67 -17.02 -5.67
CA LEU A 100 -33.76 -17.85 -6.18
C LEU A 100 -33.31 -18.76 -7.33
N SER A 101 -33.97 -19.91 -7.47
CA SER A 101 -33.85 -20.78 -8.65
C SER A 101 -34.76 -20.30 -9.78
N GLU A 102 -34.57 -20.77 -11.02
CA GLU A 102 -35.36 -20.34 -12.18
C GLU A 102 -36.86 -20.67 -12.06
N ASP A 103 -37.20 -21.78 -11.40
CA ASP A 103 -38.56 -22.29 -11.22
C ASP A 103 -39.37 -21.56 -10.13
N GLU A 104 -38.73 -20.80 -9.24
CA GLU A 104 -39.42 -20.05 -8.19
C GLU A 104 -40.20 -18.85 -8.74
N VAL A 105 -41.42 -18.63 -8.26
CA VAL A 105 -42.26 -17.50 -8.71
C VAL A 105 -41.80 -16.21 -8.04
N TRP A 106 -41.43 -15.22 -8.85
CA TRP A 106 -41.09 -13.88 -8.39
C TRP A 106 -42.20 -12.90 -8.74
N THR A 107 -42.87 -12.36 -7.71
CA THR A 107 -44.04 -11.50 -7.88
C THR A 107 -43.72 -10.00 -7.78
N GLN A 108 -42.47 -9.62 -7.52
CA GLN A 108 -42.06 -8.23 -7.38
C GLN A 108 -41.75 -7.59 -8.74
N SER A 109 -41.84 -6.26 -8.79
CA SER A 109 -41.53 -5.48 -10.00
C SER A 109 -40.04 -5.39 -10.32
N SER A 110 -39.16 -5.65 -9.36
CA SER A 110 -37.71 -5.68 -9.54
C SER A 110 -37.25 -6.93 -10.29
N PRO A 111 -36.03 -6.93 -10.87
CA PRO A 111 -35.45 -8.14 -11.47
C PRO A 111 -35.38 -9.29 -10.45
N LYS A 112 -35.66 -10.50 -10.92
CA LYS A 112 -35.59 -11.71 -10.08
C LYS A 112 -34.15 -11.94 -9.60
N PRO A 113 -33.90 -12.00 -8.27
CA PRO A 113 -32.57 -12.17 -7.70
C PRO A 113 -32.16 -13.65 -7.72
N VAL A 114 -31.71 -14.13 -8.87
CA VAL A 114 -31.23 -15.51 -9.03
C VAL A 114 -29.85 -15.72 -8.41
N SER A 115 -29.48 -16.99 -8.22
CA SER A 115 -28.12 -17.35 -7.85
C SER A 115 -27.10 -16.82 -8.87
N GLN A 116 -26.10 -16.07 -8.40
CA GLN A 116 -25.15 -15.37 -9.26
C GLN A 116 -23.83 -15.06 -8.56
N ASN A 117 -22.80 -14.78 -9.36
CA ASN A 117 -21.52 -14.27 -8.87
C ASN A 117 -21.47 -12.74 -9.01
N VAL A 118 -21.29 -12.05 -7.89
CA VAL A 118 -21.10 -10.60 -7.86
C VAL A 118 -19.65 -10.32 -7.46
N SER A 119 -18.97 -9.44 -8.18
CA SER A 119 -17.56 -9.14 -7.90
C SER A 119 -17.26 -7.66 -7.93
N ALA A 120 -16.25 -7.28 -7.14
CA ALA A 120 -15.61 -5.98 -7.20
C ALA A 120 -14.10 -6.16 -7.32
N GLU A 121 -13.46 -5.19 -7.97
CA GLU A 121 -12.08 -5.29 -8.42
C GLU A 121 -11.27 -4.09 -7.96
N ALA A 122 -9.97 -4.32 -7.75
CA ALA A 122 -8.98 -3.29 -7.49
C ALA A 122 -7.69 -3.65 -8.23
N TRP A 123 -6.98 -2.62 -8.67
CA TRP A 123 -5.67 -2.75 -9.30
C TRP A 123 -4.60 -2.30 -8.34
N GLY A 124 -3.45 -2.97 -8.36
CA GLY A 124 -2.27 -2.47 -7.68
C GLY A 124 -1.96 -1.05 -8.10
N ARG A 125 -1.39 -0.26 -7.20
CA ARG A 125 -0.97 1.12 -7.50
C ARG A 125 0.52 1.18 -7.68
N ALA A 126 1.02 1.82 -8.72
CA ALA A 126 2.45 2.13 -8.77
C ALA A 126 2.83 2.86 -7.47
N GLY A 127 3.76 2.29 -6.71
CA GLY A 127 4.20 2.91 -5.47
C GLY A 127 4.73 4.30 -5.77
N GLU A 128 4.15 5.31 -5.14
CA GLU A 128 4.77 6.62 -5.08
C GLU A 128 6.01 6.45 -4.19
N TRP A 129 7.18 6.30 -4.82
CA TRP A 129 8.51 6.18 -4.19
C TRP A 129 8.93 7.42 -3.38
N VAL A 130 7.97 8.25 -2.96
CA VAL A 130 8.15 9.58 -2.38
C VAL A 130 8.95 9.49 -1.09
N SER A 131 8.82 8.44 -0.28
CA SER A 131 9.62 8.29 0.96
C SER A 131 11.11 7.97 0.69
N TYR A 132 11.39 6.97 -0.17
CA TYR A 132 12.77 6.60 -0.50
C TYR A 132 13.49 7.69 -1.29
N GLN A 133 12.81 8.34 -2.25
CA GLN A 133 13.38 9.48 -2.96
C GLN A 133 13.62 10.67 -2.04
N GLN A 134 12.72 10.98 -1.10
CA GLN A 134 12.96 12.06 -0.14
C GLN A 134 14.18 11.78 0.76
N GLY A 135 14.34 10.52 1.18
CA GLY A 135 15.50 10.07 1.97
C GLY A 135 16.81 10.17 1.20
N VAL A 136 16.84 9.69 -0.05
CA VAL A 136 18.03 9.76 -0.92
C VAL A 136 18.36 11.20 -1.30
N LEU A 137 17.36 12.02 -1.65
CA LEU A 137 17.54 13.44 -1.97
C LEU A 137 18.09 14.21 -0.76
N SER A 138 17.54 13.98 0.43
CA SER A 138 18.06 14.56 1.68
C SER A 138 19.53 14.18 1.93
N ALA A 139 19.87 12.89 1.77
CA ALA A 139 21.24 12.40 1.93
C ALA A 139 22.20 12.99 0.89
N THR A 140 21.78 13.12 -0.38
CA THR A 140 22.61 13.76 -1.43
C THR A 140 22.87 15.24 -1.14
N ILE A 141 21.86 15.99 -0.70
CA ILE A 141 22.02 17.40 -0.31
C ILE A 141 22.97 17.53 0.88
N LEU A 142 22.84 16.66 1.89
CA LEU A 142 23.76 16.62 3.03
C LEU A 142 25.20 16.33 2.59
N TYR A 143 25.39 15.39 1.67
CA TYR A 143 26.72 15.04 1.15
C TYR A 143 27.36 16.21 0.40
N GLU A 144 26.62 16.88 -0.48
CA GLU A 144 27.09 18.07 -1.21
C GLU A 144 27.47 19.22 -0.26
N ILE A 145 26.67 19.46 0.79
CA ILE A 145 26.98 20.46 1.82
C ILE A 145 28.27 20.11 2.57
N LEU A 146 28.46 18.84 2.94
CA LEU A 146 29.66 18.38 3.64
C LEU A 146 30.90 18.48 2.74
N LEU A 147 30.78 18.11 1.47
CA LEU A 147 31.85 18.23 0.49
C LEU A 147 32.26 19.68 0.28
N GLY A 148 31.27 20.59 0.12
CA GLY A 148 31.50 22.02 -0.01
C GLY A 148 32.20 22.62 1.21
N LYS A 149 31.80 22.21 2.42
CA LYS A 149 32.49 22.60 3.67
C LYS A 149 33.94 22.12 3.69
N ALA A 150 34.19 20.85 3.37
CA ALA A 150 35.54 20.28 3.36
C ALA A 150 36.46 21.04 2.40
N ILE A 151 35.97 21.37 1.20
CA ILE A 151 36.72 22.16 0.21
C ILE A 151 37.04 23.57 0.76
N LEU A 152 36.06 24.24 1.38
CA LEU A 152 36.28 25.55 1.98
C LEU A 152 37.34 25.51 3.10
N TYR A 153 37.28 24.49 3.97
CA TYR A 153 38.29 24.28 5.01
C TYR A 153 39.67 24.05 4.43
N ALA A 154 39.80 23.24 3.38
CA ALA A 154 41.08 22.99 2.71
C ALA A 154 41.69 24.27 2.12
N VAL A 155 40.88 25.12 1.48
CA VAL A 155 41.32 26.41 0.93
C VAL A 155 41.76 27.36 2.04
N LEU A 156 40.99 27.48 3.12
CA LEU A 156 41.32 28.34 4.26
C LEU A 156 42.63 27.93 4.93
N VAL A 157 42.81 26.63 5.20
CA VAL A 157 44.05 26.10 5.80
C VAL A 157 45.23 26.33 4.86
N SER A 158 45.07 26.08 3.56
CA SER A 158 46.14 26.32 2.57
C SER A 158 46.56 27.80 2.53
N ALA A 159 45.60 28.73 2.55
CA ALA A 159 45.88 30.17 2.58
C ALA A 159 46.57 30.62 3.88
N LEU A 160 46.18 30.06 5.03
CA LEU A 160 46.83 30.32 6.32
C LEU A 160 48.28 29.81 6.34
N VAL A 161 48.53 28.61 5.80
CA VAL A 161 49.87 28.04 5.68
C VAL A 161 50.74 28.91 4.77
N LEU A 162 50.23 29.34 3.61
CA LEU A 162 50.96 30.25 2.71
C LEU A 162 51.28 31.59 3.40
N LYS A 163 50.31 32.19 4.12
CA LYS A 163 50.56 33.41 4.89
C LYS A 163 51.61 33.21 5.99
N ALA A 164 51.62 32.05 6.65
CA ALA A 164 52.60 31.72 7.69
C ALA A 164 54.01 31.50 7.10
N MET A 165 54.11 30.86 5.94
CA MET A 165 55.38 30.66 5.23
C MET A 165 55.97 31.98 4.73
N VAL A 166 55.15 32.91 4.22
CA VAL A 166 55.60 34.24 3.76
C VAL A 166 56.00 35.14 4.93
N ARG A 167 55.34 35.02 6.09
CA ARG A 167 55.65 35.83 7.29
C ARG A 167 56.84 35.32 8.10
N ARG A 168 57.35 34.11 7.84
CA ARG A 168 58.61 33.63 8.44
C ARG A 168 59.78 34.09 7.55
N PRO A 169 60.66 35.02 8.00
CA PRO A 169 61.92 35.25 7.31
C PRO A 169 62.74 33.96 7.36
N ARG A 170 63.38 33.57 6.25
CA ARG A 170 64.44 32.55 6.27
C ARG A 170 65.52 33.02 7.24
N PHE A 171 65.67 32.33 8.38
CA PHE A 171 66.95 32.30 9.07
C PHE A 171 67.80 31.27 8.33
N ASP A 172 68.75 31.76 7.53
CA ASP A 172 69.75 30.93 6.87
C ASP A 172 70.58 30.19 7.93
N PHE A 173 70.68 28.87 7.78
CA PHE A 173 71.53 28.01 8.59
C PHE A 173 72.96 28.11 8.02
N GLN A 174 73.73 29.07 8.51
CA GLN A 174 75.18 29.10 8.30
C GLN A 174 75.84 28.12 9.29
N TYR A 175 76.25 26.94 8.83
CA TYR A 175 77.11 26.05 9.61
C TYR A 175 78.57 26.56 9.57
N PRO A 176 79.30 26.63 10.70
CA PRO A 176 80.73 26.91 10.70
C PRO A 176 81.53 25.59 10.74
N CYS A 177 82.52 25.45 9.85
CA CYS A 177 83.67 24.58 10.10
C CYS A 177 84.91 25.27 9.52
N GLY A 178 85.78 25.75 10.41
CA GLY A 178 87.16 26.10 10.11
C GLY A 178 88.08 24.89 10.26
N GLY A 179 89.29 25.03 9.71
CA GLY A 179 90.37 24.05 9.74
C GLY A 179 91.29 24.22 8.54
#